data_AF-A0A4Y7TWL7-F1
#
_entry.id   AF-A0A4Y7TWL7-F1
#
_cell.length_a   1.000
_cell.length_b   1.000
_cell.length_c   1.000
_cell.angle_alpha   90.00
_cell.angle_beta   90.00
_cell.angle_gamma   90.00
#
_symmetry.space_group_name_H-M   'P 1'
#
loop_
_entity.id
_entity.type
_entity.pdbx_description
1 polymer ?
#
loop_
_entity_poly.entity_id
_entity_poly.type
_entity_poly.pdbx_seq_one_letter_code
_entity_poly.pdbx_strand_id
1 'polypeptide(L)'
;MPVNYPPPPQQIWGYGNYGPPPGFIQGPPPGWNAWVQQPRIPITPPKSYDGSPDLTKYTRFRTEFRTYALQGRIDPREQVAYISRFLDGKAYDFYLYKASAAPEEWETDEFMDELFNHCFPKDYTSKVRLEVNRMTQGLRPVAGYVHEMRSKLDIIGTTDPIARVRHLWDGFDPAIQRFLWQSQLTPDCGEWDAV
;
A
#
# COMPACT_ATOMS: atom_id res chain seq x y z
N MET A 1 10.07 -26.89 3.02
CA MET A 1 9.39 -27.69 1.98
C MET A 1 8.12 -28.27 2.59
N PRO A 2 6.92 -27.91 2.12
CA PRO A 2 5.68 -28.49 2.63
C PRO A 2 5.41 -29.85 1.96
N VAL A 3 5.10 -30.86 2.77
CA VAL A 3 4.83 -32.24 2.34
C VAL A 3 3.36 -32.36 1.94
N ASN A 4 3.11 -32.87 0.73
CA ASN A 4 1.77 -33.07 0.15
C ASN A 4 1.30 -34.50 0.46
N TYR A 5 0.13 -34.67 1.07
CA TYR A 5 -0.47 -35.99 1.30
C TYR A 5 -1.77 -36.15 0.49
N PRO A 6 -2.03 -37.35 -0.07
CA PRO A 6 -3.16 -37.58 -0.97
C PRO A 6 -4.48 -37.72 -0.20
N PRO A 7 -5.63 -37.44 -0.84
CA PRO A 7 -6.95 -37.55 -0.20
C PRO A 7 -7.40 -39.03 -0.05
N PRO A 8 -8.18 -39.36 1.01
CA PRO A 8 -8.67 -40.71 1.26
C PRO A 8 -9.89 -41.10 0.41
N PRO A 9 -10.19 -42.40 0.26
CA PRO A 9 -11.15 -42.91 -0.73
C PRO A 9 -12.61 -42.75 -0.28
N GLN A 10 -13.51 -42.50 -1.24
CA GLN A 10 -14.95 -42.41 -1.00
C GLN A 10 -15.56 -43.82 -0.94
N GLN A 11 -16.14 -44.22 0.20
CA GLN A 11 -17.01 -45.40 0.30
C GLN A 11 -18.47 -44.99 0.39
N ILE A 12 -19.24 -45.51 -0.58
CA ILE A 12 -20.68 -45.36 -0.78
C ILE A 12 -21.39 -46.40 0.09
N TRP A 13 -22.37 -46.01 0.91
CA TRP A 13 -23.36 -46.95 1.47
C TRP A 13 -24.77 -46.33 1.47
N GLY A 14 -25.71 -47.03 0.83
CA GLY A 14 -27.14 -46.68 0.72
C GLY A 14 -27.95 -47.09 1.95
N TYR A 15 -29.01 -46.34 2.24
CA TYR A 15 -29.86 -46.55 3.42
C TYR A 15 -31.14 -47.31 3.06
N GLY A 16 -31.26 -48.53 3.58
CA GLY A 16 -32.51 -49.24 3.80
C GLY A 16 -33.04 -48.96 5.22
N ASN A 17 -34.20 -48.33 5.28
CA ASN A 17 -35.22 -48.27 6.32
C ASN A 17 -34.97 -48.96 7.69
N TYR A 18 -34.20 -48.34 8.60
CA TYR A 18 -34.35 -48.48 10.06
C TYR A 18 -33.98 -47.15 10.71
N GLY A 19 -34.94 -46.52 11.38
CA GLY A 19 -34.71 -45.28 12.14
C GLY A 19 -33.82 -45.51 13.36
N PRO A 20 -33.07 -44.50 13.82
CA PRO A 20 -32.10 -44.66 14.91
C PRO A 20 -32.81 -44.91 16.26
N PRO A 21 -32.24 -45.77 17.13
CA PRO A 21 -32.76 -46.01 18.48
C PRO A 21 -32.60 -44.77 19.39
N PRO A 22 -33.48 -44.58 20.39
CA PRO A 22 -33.55 -43.36 21.18
C PRO A 22 -32.42 -43.34 22.23
N GLY A 23 -31.55 -42.33 22.15
CA GLY A 23 -30.53 -42.05 23.18
C GLY A 23 -29.17 -41.57 22.69
N PHE A 24 -28.90 -41.55 21.39
CA PHE A 24 -27.61 -41.08 20.85
C PHE A 24 -27.81 -39.83 19.98
N ILE A 25 -27.78 -38.64 20.58
CA ILE A 25 -27.43 -37.43 19.84
C ILE A 25 -25.90 -37.42 19.74
N GLN A 26 -25.36 -38.15 18.77
CA GLN A 26 -23.95 -37.98 18.40
C GLN A 26 -23.83 -36.67 17.63
N GLY A 27 -23.39 -35.62 18.33
CA GLY A 27 -22.75 -34.50 17.67
C GLY A 27 -21.55 -34.98 16.83
N PRO A 28 -21.09 -34.19 15.85
CA PRO A 28 -19.97 -34.58 15.01
C PRO A 28 -18.75 -34.93 15.89
N PRO A 29 -17.99 -36.00 15.55
CA PRO A 29 -16.87 -36.45 16.36
C PRO A 29 -15.88 -35.31 16.64
N PRO A 30 -15.37 -35.20 17.88
CA PRO A 30 -14.47 -34.12 18.28
C PRO A 30 -13.18 -34.22 17.45
N GLY A 31 -13.00 -33.28 16.52
CA GLY A 31 -11.84 -33.25 15.63
C GLY A 31 -12.15 -32.87 14.18
N TRP A 32 -13.42 -32.84 13.76
CA TRP A 32 -13.80 -32.53 12.36
C TRP A 32 -14.36 -31.12 12.11
N ASN A 33 -14.37 -30.25 13.13
CA ASN A 33 -14.76 -28.83 13.00
C ASN A 33 -13.57 -27.91 13.26
N ALA A 34 -12.51 -28.02 12.45
CA ALA A 34 -11.39 -27.09 12.53
C ALA A 34 -10.70 -26.91 11.18
N TRP A 35 -11.48 -26.66 10.12
CA TRP A 35 -11.03 -25.59 9.24
C TRP A 35 -11.09 -24.35 10.10
N VAL A 36 -9.94 -23.95 10.63
CA VAL A 36 -9.74 -22.65 11.26
C VAL A 36 -10.29 -21.65 10.25
N GLN A 37 -11.53 -21.19 10.46
CA GLN A 37 -11.97 -19.91 9.95
C GLN A 37 -11.01 -18.94 10.64
N GLN A 38 -9.86 -18.72 10.01
CA GLN A 38 -8.93 -17.68 10.46
C GLN A 38 -9.82 -16.46 10.64
N PRO A 39 -9.78 -15.79 11.81
CA PRO A 39 -10.61 -14.62 12.01
C PRO A 39 -10.36 -13.71 10.81
N ARG A 40 -11.39 -13.52 9.98
CA ARG A 40 -11.31 -12.60 8.85
C ARG A 40 -11.09 -11.25 9.52
N ILE A 41 -9.84 -10.78 9.52
CA ILE A 41 -9.52 -9.43 9.99
C ILE A 41 -10.50 -8.53 9.25
N PRO A 42 -11.34 -7.75 9.95
CA PRO A 42 -12.33 -6.92 9.29
C PRO A 42 -11.60 -5.99 8.33
N ILE A 43 -12.03 -6.00 7.07
CA ILE A 43 -11.44 -5.16 6.04
C ILE A 43 -11.71 -3.72 6.47
N THR A 44 -10.63 -2.96 6.69
CA THR A 44 -10.75 -1.58 7.16
C THR A 44 -10.98 -0.67 5.96
N PRO A 45 -12.11 0.04 5.86
CA PRO A 45 -12.35 0.96 4.75
C PRO A 45 -11.35 2.13 4.80
N PRO A 46 -10.91 2.64 3.64
CA PRO A 46 -10.04 3.80 3.58
C PRO A 46 -10.72 5.04 4.16
N LYS A 47 -9.92 5.95 4.70
CA LYS A 47 -10.41 7.26 5.12
C LYS A 47 -10.66 8.13 3.88
N SER A 48 -11.79 8.81 3.80
CA SER A 48 -12.12 9.62 2.63
C SER A 48 -11.08 10.70 2.31
N TYR A 49 -10.93 11.01 1.02
CA TYR A 49 -10.03 12.02 0.50
C TYR A 49 -10.79 13.12 -0.25
N ASP A 50 -10.59 14.37 0.17
CA ASP A 50 -11.32 15.57 -0.28
C ASP A 50 -10.71 16.25 -1.51
N GLY A 51 -9.55 15.77 -1.99
CA GLY A 51 -8.78 16.42 -3.05
C GLY A 51 -7.92 17.60 -2.55
N SER A 52 -7.73 17.74 -1.25
CA SER A 52 -6.77 18.72 -0.70
C SER A 52 -5.34 18.40 -1.16
N PRO A 53 -4.52 19.40 -1.54
CA PRO A 53 -3.14 19.20 -2.01
C PRO A 53 -2.18 18.86 -0.85
N ASP A 54 -2.54 17.83 -0.07
CA ASP A 54 -1.81 17.29 1.07
C ASP A 54 -1.34 15.88 0.70
N LEU A 55 -0.02 15.76 0.50
CA LEU A 55 0.57 14.49 0.10
C LEU A 55 0.36 13.40 1.14
N THR A 56 0.49 13.70 2.43
CA THR A 56 0.35 12.68 3.47
C THR A 56 -1.05 12.10 3.45
N LYS A 57 -2.08 12.93 3.24
CA LYS A 57 -3.44 12.44 3.06
C LYS A 57 -3.60 11.61 1.78
N TYR A 58 -3.04 12.07 0.67
CA TYR A 58 -3.11 11.37 -0.62
C TYR A 58 -2.40 10.02 -0.59
N THR A 59 -1.15 9.96 -0.10
CA THR A 59 -0.38 8.72 0.03
C THR A 59 -1.06 7.75 0.98
N ARG A 60 -1.55 8.23 2.13
CA ARG A 60 -2.35 7.40 3.05
C ARG A 60 -3.55 6.80 2.32
N PHE A 61 -4.33 7.62 1.63
CA PHE A 61 -5.51 7.18 0.89
C PHE A 61 -5.17 6.13 -0.18
N ARG A 62 -4.15 6.37 -1.00
CA ARG A 62 -3.69 5.45 -2.03
C ARG A 62 -3.29 4.09 -1.44
N THR A 63 -2.51 4.10 -0.35
CA THR A 63 -2.07 2.87 0.34
C THR A 63 -3.25 2.14 0.98
N GLU A 64 -4.09 2.85 1.74
CA GLU A 64 -5.27 2.27 2.38
C GLU A 64 -6.22 1.66 1.34
N PHE A 65 -6.49 2.35 0.24
CA PHE A 65 -7.34 1.84 -0.84
C PHE A 65 -6.73 0.59 -1.49
N ARG A 66 -5.43 0.58 -1.77
CA ARG A 66 -4.76 -0.60 -2.35
C ARG A 66 -4.87 -1.81 -1.41
N THR A 67 -4.67 -1.61 -0.11
CA THR A 67 -4.85 -2.67 0.89
C THR A 67 -6.31 -3.12 0.97
N TYR A 68 -7.25 -2.17 0.97
CA TYR A 68 -8.68 -2.45 0.98
C TYR A 68 -9.12 -3.28 -0.23
N ALA A 69 -8.70 -2.90 -1.44
CA ALA A 69 -9.00 -3.62 -2.67
C ALA A 69 -8.41 -5.04 -2.68
N LEU A 70 -7.17 -5.18 -2.21
CA LEU A 70 -6.49 -6.48 -2.10
C LEU A 70 -7.19 -7.41 -1.10
N GLN A 71 -7.52 -6.91 0.10
CA GLN A 71 -8.20 -7.68 1.14
C GLN A 71 -9.65 -8.01 0.77
N GLY A 72 -10.34 -7.06 0.12
CA GLY A 72 -11.69 -7.22 -0.39
C GLY A 72 -11.80 -8.08 -1.64
N ARG A 73 -10.67 -8.40 -2.30
CA ARG A 73 -10.64 -9.09 -3.59
C ARG A 73 -11.53 -8.39 -4.63
N ILE A 74 -11.49 -7.06 -4.64
CA ILE A 74 -12.26 -6.25 -5.58
C ILE A 74 -11.67 -6.45 -6.97
N ASP A 75 -12.52 -6.79 -7.94
CA ASP A 75 -12.12 -6.94 -9.33
C ASP A 75 -11.44 -5.64 -9.80
N PRO A 76 -10.25 -5.68 -10.43
CA PRO A 76 -9.55 -4.51 -10.93
C PRO A 76 -10.44 -3.53 -11.70
N ARG A 77 -11.38 -4.03 -12.51
CA ARG A 77 -12.32 -3.20 -13.30
C ARG A 77 -13.36 -2.49 -12.43
N GLU A 78 -13.65 -3.00 -11.24
CA GLU A 78 -14.60 -2.36 -10.34
C GLU A 78 -13.91 -1.38 -9.38
N GLN A 79 -12.58 -1.45 -9.25
CA GLN A 79 -11.86 -0.71 -8.21
C GLN A 79 -12.12 0.79 -8.28
N VAL A 80 -12.08 1.42 -9.46
CA VAL A 80 -12.31 2.86 -9.60
C VAL A 80 -13.73 3.27 -9.23
N ALA A 81 -14.73 2.43 -9.53
CA ALA A 81 -16.10 2.65 -9.03
C ALA A 81 -16.16 2.56 -7.50
N TYR A 82 -15.41 1.65 -6.88
CA TYR A 82 -15.31 1.57 -5.41
C TYR A 82 -14.53 2.75 -4.80
N ILE A 83 -13.47 3.23 -5.46
CA ILE A 83 -12.68 4.41 -5.02
C ILE A 83 -13.62 5.60 -4.83
N SER A 84 -14.54 5.82 -5.77
CA SER A 84 -15.44 6.99 -5.76
C SER A 84 -16.25 7.15 -4.48
N ARG A 85 -16.54 6.06 -3.77
CA ARG A 85 -17.28 6.06 -2.49
C ARG A 85 -16.49 6.66 -1.33
N PHE A 86 -15.18 6.78 -1.50
CA PHE A 86 -14.23 7.32 -0.53
C PHE A 86 -13.60 8.63 -1.03
N LEU A 87 -14.14 9.22 -2.11
CA LEU A 87 -13.75 10.53 -2.58
C LEU A 87 -14.79 11.56 -2.17
N ASP A 88 -14.32 12.73 -1.78
CA ASP A 88 -15.13 13.89 -1.45
C ASP A 88 -14.61 15.13 -2.19
N GLY A 89 -15.41 16.19 -2.21
CA GLY A 89 -15.00 17.50 -2.71
C GLY A 89 -14.37 17.48 -4.11
N LYS A 90 -13.19 18.10 -4.24
CA LYS A 90 -12.48 18.24 -5.52
C LYS A 90 -12.10 16.89 -6.12
N ALA A 91 -11.78 15.90 -5.28
CA ALA A 91 -11.45 14.56 -5.76
C ALA A 91 -12.67 13.84 -6.34
N TYR A 92 -13.84 14.02 -5.72
CA TYR A 92 -15.08 13.45 -6.24
C TYR A 92 -15.52 14.15 -7.53
N ASP A 93 -15.36 15.47 -7.62
CA ASP A 93 -15.61 16.23 -8.84
C ASP A 93 -14.79 15.67 -10.01
N PHE A 94 -13.50 15.41 -9.81
CA PHE A 94 -12.65 14.78 -10.82
C PHE A 94 -13.21 13.43 -11.31
N TYR A 95 -13.64 12.58 -10.38
CA TYR A 95 -14.25 11.29 -10.73
C TYR A 95 -15.51 11.50 -11.59
N LEU A 96 -16.42 12.41 -11.19
CA LEU A 96 -17.64 12.71 -11.94
C LEU A 96 -17.37 13.26 -13.35
N TYR A 97 -16.34 14.09 -13.53
CA TYR A 97 -16.07 14.69 -14.83
C TYR A 97 -15.29 13.78 -15.77
N LYS A 98 -14.43 12.89 -15.25
CA LYS A 98 -13.45 12.17 -16.07
C LYS A 98 -13.64 10.65 -16.09
N ALA A 99 -14.03 10.05 -14.97
CA ALA A 99 -14.01 8.59 -14.81
C ALA A 99 -15.41 7.97 -14.66
N SER A 100 -16.45 8.75 -14.33
CA SER A 100 -17.78 8.19 -14.04
C SER A 100 -18.50 7.63 -15.27
N ALA A 101 -18.09 8.01 -16.48
CA ALA A 101 -18.71 7.55 -17.72
C ALA A 101 -18.41 6.07 -18.02
N ALA A 102 -17.19 5.63 -17.71
CA ALA A 102 -16.72 4.26 -17.93
C ALA A 102 -15.66 3.90 -16.88
N PRO A 103 -16.02 3.82 -15.58
CA PRO A 103 -15.05 3.57 -14.51
C PRO A 103 -14.31 2.23 -14.65
N GLU A 104 -14.86 1.28 -15.38
CA GLU A 104 -14.29 -0.03 -15.67
C GLU A 104 -13.13 -0.03 -16.68
N GLU A 105 -12.98 1.04 -17.45
CA GLU A 105 -11.88 1.21 -18.39
C GLU A 105 -10.60 1.76 -17.73
N TRP A 106 -10.71 2.21 -16.48
CA TRP A 106 -9.60 2.82 -15.75
C TRP A 106 -8.84 1.80 -14.92
N GLU A 107 -7.52 1.81 -15.06
CA GLU A 107 -6.64 1.15 -14.11
C GLU A 107 -6.48 1.99 -12.83
N THR A 108 -6.45 1.32 -11.67
CA THR A 108 -6.37 2.00 -10.37
C THR A 108 -5.16 2.93 -10.24
N ASP A 109 -3.98 2.49 -10.71
CA ASP A 109 -2.77 3.31 -10.64
C ASP A 109 -2.85 4.53 -11.57
N GLU A 110 -3.40 4.36 -12.79
CA GLU A 110 -3.62 5.47 -13.73
C GLU A 110 -4.62 6.49 -13.16
N PHE A 111 -5.73 6.01 -12.59
CA PHE A 111 -6.71 6.88 -11.94
C PHE A 111 -6.08 7.69 -10.80
N MET A 112 -5.26 7.05 -9.96
CA MET A 112 -4.58 7.70 -8.85
C MET A 112 -3.62 8.78 -9.35
N ASP A 113 -2.79 8.49 -10.35
CA ASP A 113 -1.84 9.45 -10.90
C ASP A 113 -2.55 10.67 -11.54
N GLU A 114 -3.66 10.45 -12.25
CA GLU A 114 -4.47 11.53 -12.81
C GLU A 114 -5.22 12.33 -11.73
N LEU A 115 -5.70 11.66 -10.68
CA LEU A 115 -6.29 12.33 -9.52
C LEU A 115 -5.27 13.22 -8.81
N PHE A 116 -4.03 12.76 -8.67
CA PHE A 116 -2.92 13.55 -8.15
C PHE A 116 -2.68 14.80 -9.01
N ASN A 117 -2.56 14.62 -10.33
CA ASN A 117 -2.35 15.71 -11.27
C ASN A 117 -3.49 16.74 -11.27
N HIS A 118 -4.72 16.32 -10.97
CA HIS A 118 -5.86 17.22 -10.84
C HIS A 118 -5.88 17.97 -9.50
N CYS A 119 -5.59 17.27 -8.40
CA CYS A 119 -5.68 17.83 -7.05
C CYS A 119 -4.49 18.76 -6.73
N PHE A 120 -3.29 18.37 -7.14
CA PHE A 120 -2.05 19.08 -6.83
C PHE A 120 -1.72 20.14 -7.90
N PRO A 121 -1.12 21.27 -7.51
CA PRO A 121 -0.60 22.25 -8.45
C PRO A 121 0.42 21.63 -9.41
N LYS A 122 0.41 22.04 -10.68
CA LYS A 122 1.40 21.57 -11.69
C LYS A 122 2.85 21.84 -11.28
N ASP A 123 3.08 22.86 -10.46
CA ASP A 123 4.41 23.23 -9.95
C ASP A 123 4.79 22.51 -8.65
N TYR A 124 3.93 21.63 -8.13
CA TYR A 124 4.16 20.94 -6.85
C TYR A 124 5.44 20.09 -6.87
N THR A 125 5.64 19.28 -7.90
CA THR A 125 6.87 18.47 -8.04
C THR A 125 8.11 19.35 -8.17
N SER A 126 8.00 20.50 -8.83
CA SER A 126 9.09 21.47 -8.95
C SER A 126 9.43 22.12 -7.61
N LYS A 127 8.43 22.45 -6.81
CA LYS A 127 8.62 22.96 -5.44
C LYS A 127 9.27 21.92 -4.55
N VAL A 128 8.80 20.67 -4.59
CA VAL A 128 9.40 19.57 -3.81
C VAL A 128 10.84 19.33 -4.24
N ARG A 129 11.17 19.39 -5.54
CA ARG A 129 12.57 19.33 -6.02
C ARG A 129 13.45 20.42 -5.39
N LEU A 130 12.94 21.65 -5.36
CA LEU A 130 13.66 22.76 -4.76
C LEU A 130 13.83 22.59 -3.25
N GLU A 131 12.82 22.05 -2.56
CA GLU A 131 12.90 21.73 -1.14
C GLU A 131 13.93 20.64 -0.86
N VAL A 132 13.92 19.54 -1.61
CA VAL A 132 14.91 18.44 -1.50
C VAL A 132 16.33 18.98 -1.65
N ASN A 133 16.57 19.82 -2.66
CA ASN A 133 17.90 20.41 -2.90
C ASN A 133 18.39 21.35 -1.78
N ARG A 134 17.47 21.88 -0.97
CA ARG A 134 17.79 22.81 0.14
C ARG A 134 17.72 22.13 1.50
N MET A 135 17.30 20.88 1.54
CA MET A 135 17.02 20.17 2.77
C MET A 135 18.33 19.71 3.40
N THR A 136 18.53 20.06 4.67
CA THR A 136 19.66 19.59 5.47
C THR A 136 19.15 18.94 6.75
N GLN A 137 19.89 17.98 7.29
CA GLN A 137 19.55 17.31 8.54
C GLN A 137 19.46 18.33 9.68
N GLY A 138 20.47 19.20 9.80
CA GLY A 138 20.60 20.15 10.90
C GLY A 138 20.60 19.45 12.26
N LEU A 139 19.84 19.98 13.22
CA LEU A 139 19.72 19.41 14.58
C LEU A 139 18.73 18.25 14.67
N ARG A 140 18.15 17.80 13.55
CA ARG A 140 17.11 16.76 13.54
C ARG A 140 17.74 15.36 13.67
N PRO A 141 17.04 14.40 14.29
CA PRO A 141 17.47 13.01 14.29
C PRO A 141 17.64 12.48 12.85
N VAL A 142 18.72 11.72 12.62
CA VAL A 142 19.05 11.11 11.31
C VAL A 142 17.86 10.37 10.72
N ALA A 143 17.20 9.52 11.51
CA ALA A 143 16.06 8.73 11.06
C ALA A 143 14.88 9.59 10.58
N GLY A 144 14.61 10.71 11.26
CA GLY A 144 13.54 11.63 10.85
C GLY A 144 13.87 12.33 9.53
N TYR A 145 15.13 12.75 9.36
CA TYR A 145 15.61 13.34 8.12
C TYR A 145 15.56 12.36 6.94
N VAL A 146 16.06 11.13 7.12
CA VAL A 146 16.05 10.07 6.09
C VAL A 146 14.61 9.75 5.67
N HIS A 147 13.68 9.65 6.63
CA HIS A 147 12.28 9.39 6.34
C HIS A 147 11.64 10.49 5.48
N GLU A 148 11.81 11.75 5.89
CA GLU A 148 11.24 12.88 5.14
C GLU A 148 11.88 13.03 3.75
N MET A 149 13.21 12.82 3.63
CA MET A 149 13.91 12.83 2.34
C MET A 149 13.38 11.74 1.41
N ARG A 150 13.21 10.51 1.91
CA ARG A 150 12.65 9.39 1.14
C ARG A 150 11.26 9.73 0.62
N SER A 151 10.38 10.23 1.50
CA SER A 151 9.03 10.64 1.11
C SER A 151 9.05 11.67 0.00
N LYS A 152 9.90 12.71 0.07
CA LYS A 152 9.98 13.75 -0.96
C LYS A 152 10.53 13.22 -2.30
N LEU A 153 11.53 12.34 -2.27
CA LEU A 153 12.08 11.72 -3.48
C LEU A 153 11.05 10.80 -4.17
N ASP A 154 10.19 10.15 -3.41
CA ASP A 154 9.11 9.33 -3.95
C ASP A 154 8.05 10.19 -4.68
N ILE A 155 7.76 11.40 -4.19
CA ILE A 155 6.87 12.37 -4.88
C ILE A 155 7.44 12.78 -6.23
N ILE A 156 8.74 13.06 -6.27
CA ILE A 156 9.40 13.54 -7.48
C ILE A 156 9.51 12.42 -8.53
N GLY A 157 9.34 11.16 -8.10
CA GLY A 157 9.56 9.99 -8.95
C GLY A 157 11.03 9.81 -9.29
N THR A 158 11.96 10.20 -8.40
CA THR A 158 13.39 9.98 -8.63
C THR A 158 13.66 8.47 -8.58
N THR A 159 13.84 7.86 -9.76
CA THR A 159 14.11 6.44 -9.93
C THR A 159 15.60 6.10 -9.89
N ASP A 160 16.49 7.07 -10.14
CA ASP A 160 17.93 6.86 -10.09
C ASP A 160 18.41 6.65 -8.64
N PRO A 161 18.88 5.43 -8.27
CA PRO A 161 19.32 5.13 -6.91
C PRO A 161 20.50 6.01 -6.49
N ILE A 162 21.41 6.35 -7.42
CA ILE A 162 22.61 7.14 -7.11
C ILE A 162 22.21 8.59 -6.81
N ALA A 163 21.32 9.17 -7.62
CA ALA A 163 20.78 10.51 -7.33
C ALA A 163 20.10 10.56 -5.95
N ARG A 164 19.35 9.52 -5.56
CA ARG A 164 18.72 9.46 -4.23
C ARG A 164 19.76 9.47 -3.11
N VAL A 165 20.81 8.66 -3.24
CA VAL A 165 21.90 8.58 -2.25
C VAL A 165 22.68 9.89 -2.17
N ARG A 166 22.97 10.52 -3.32
CA ARG A 166 23.58 11.87 -3.37
C ARG A 166 22.75 12.90 -2.62
N HIS A 167 21.44 12.99 -2.90
CA HIS A 167 20.57 13.92 -2.19
C HIS A 167 20.55 13.69 -0.68
N LEU A 168 20.53 12.42 -0.24
CA LEU A 168 20.59 12.07 1.17
C LEU A 168 21.91 12.51 1.80
N TRP A 169 23.02 12.16 1.14
CA TRP A 169 24.38 12.45 1.59
C TRP A 169 24.66 13.95 1.71
N ASP A 170 24.32 14.72 0.67
CA ASP A 170 24.61 16.15 0.59
C ASP A 170 23.92 16.94 1.71
N GLY A 171 22.76 16.48 2.18
CA GLY A 171 22.05 17.12 3.28
C GLY A 171 22.44 16.64 4.68
N PHE A 172 23.29 15.61 4.85
CA PHE A 172 23.76 15.22 6.19
C PHE A 172 24.66 16.28 6.83
N ASP A 173 24.75 16.23 8.17
CA ASP A 173 25.72 17.04 8.89
C ASP A 173 27.17 16.72 8.47
N PRO A 174 28.06 17.72 8.33
CA PRO A 174 29.44 17.49 7.91
C PRO A 174 30.21 16.47 8.76
N ALA A 175 29.88 16.33 10.05
CA ALA A 175 30.50 15.32 10.91
C ALA A 175 30.11 13.89 10.48
N ILE A 176 28.84 13.69 10.10
CA ILE A 176 28.33 12.42 9.59
C ILE A 176 28.93 12.12 8.22
N GLN A 177 28.97 13.11 7.32
CA GLN A 177 29.62 12.95 6.01
C GLN A 177 31.08 12.52 6.16
N ARG A 178 31.84 13.11 7.10
CA ARG A 178 33.22 12.71 7.39
C ARG A 178 33.32 11.29 7.90
N PHE A 179 32.43 10.89 8.80
CA PHE A 179 32.40 9.52 9.32
C PHE A 179 32.12 8.51 8.20
N LEU A 180 31.12 8.78 7.36
CA LEU A 180 30.78 7.91 6.25
C LEU A 180 31.93 7.81 5.22
N TRP A 181 32.64 8.91 4.96
CA TRP A 181 33.89 8.89 4.17
C TRP A 181 34.96 8.00 4.78
N GLN A 182 35.15 8.04 6.11
CA GLN A 182 36.09 7.17 6.82
C GLN A 182 35.68 5.69 6.75
N SER A 183 34.38 5.42 6.68
CA SER A 183 33.82 4.08 6.47
C SER A 183 33.84 3.63 5.01
N GLN A 184 34.48 4.38 4.09
CA GLN A 184 34.57 4.08 2.65
C GLN A 184 33.23 4.05 1.91
N LEU A 185 32.18 4.64 2.49
CA LEU A 185 30.94 4.90 1.78
C LEU A 185 31.10 6.19 0.99
N THR A 186 30.77 6.16 -0.29
CA THR A 186 30.78 7.35 -1.15
C THR A 186 29.39 7.59 -1.71
N PRO A 187 29.03 8.85 -2.03
CA PRO A 187 27.71 9.16 -2.58
C PRO A 187 27.41 8.46 -3.93
N ASP A 188 28.45 7.94 -4.60
CA ASP A 188 28.34 7.30 -5.92
C ASP A 188 28.31 5.77 -5.87
N CYS A 189 28.59 5.18 -4.69
CA CYS A 189 28.68 3.73 -4.52
C CYS A 189 27.84 3.22 -3.34
N GLY A 190 27.26 4.11 -2.52
CA GLY A 190 26.43 3.73 -1.39
C GLY A 190 25.06 3.22 -1.83
N GLU A 191 24.56 2.18 -1.15
CA GLU A 191 23.14 1.84 -1.15
C GLU A 191 22.41 2.71 -0.13
N TRP A 192 21.15 3.04 -0.39
CA TRP A 192 20.34 3.90 0.51
C TRP A 192 20.35 3.42 1.97
N ASP A 193 20.27 2.10 2.20
CA ASP A 193 20.22 1.52 3.55
C ASP A 193 21.61 1.38 4.19
N ALA A 194 22.69 1.58 3.44
CA ALA A 194 24.06 1.54 3.93
C ALA A 194 24.53 2.90 4.48
N VAL A 195 23.82 3.99 4.17
CA VAL A 195 24.13 5.38 4.57
C VAL A 195 23.25 5.81 5.73
#